data_AF-A0A4Q3DPU4-F1
#
_entry.id   AF-A0A4Q3DPU4-F1
#
_cell.length_a   1.000
_cell.length_b   1.000
_cell.length_c   1.000
_cell.angle_alpha   90.00
_cell.angle_beta   90.00
_cell.angle_gamma   90.00
#
_symmetry.space_group_name_H-M   'P 1'
#
loop_
_entity.id
_entity.type
_entity.pdbx_description
1 polymer ?
#
loop_
_entity_poly.entity_id
_entity_poly.type
_entity_poly.pdbx_seq_one_letter_code
_entity_poly.pdbx_strand_id
1 'polypeptide(L)'
;MKIEKIQVLKGPNIWSTYRKKLIQMRLNLEELEHQPTNKIEGFYERLAQLLPSLQTHRCSPGVPGGFFMRVKEGTWMGHVIEHIALEIQTLAGMNTGYGRTRETKEKGIYNVVFNYEEEKLGVFAAEAAVKIAEALISSLPYDLEEDIRQLKKIREQTRLGPSTGSLVEEAIARDIPWIRLNNQSLVQLGYGKNQMRIRATMTERTSSIAVDLASNKEETKRLLDEQAIPVAKGITITSKEGVYEAIKKVGFPLVFKPLDGNHGRGATINVKTVEEALDAFEHAALVSRRVIVERFITGYDFRVLVVDHKMVAAALRVPAHVTGDGVSNINQLIDQTNSDPRRGYGHEKVLTEIIIDRDLLDLLHKRSYTLESVPAAGEQVFLKSTANLSTGGTSVDVTDMVHPQNVFFCERISRITGLDICGIDIMAQNLTEPLTENGGVVLEVNAAPG
;
A
#
# COMPACT_ATOMS: atom_id res chain seq x y z
N MET A 1 -0.95 -21.63 32.11
CA MET A 1 0.02 -20.52 32.17
C MET A 1 -0.73 -19.22 32.03
N LYS A 2 -0.20 -18.12 32.56
CA LYS A 2 -0.94 -16.86 32.64
C LYS A 2 -0.08 -15.67 32.26
N ILE A 3 -0.59 -14.85 31.33
CA ILE A 3 -0.02 -13.53 31.02
C ILE A 3 -0.43 -12.58 32.15
N GLU A 4 0.53 -12.12 32.94
CA GLU A 4 0.27 -11.15 34.01
C GLU A 4 0.26 -9.72 33.48
N LYS A 5 1.12 -9.43 32.50
CA LYS A 5 1.26 -8.10 31.92
C LYS A 5 1.95 -8.16 30.57
N ILE A 6 1.46 -7.41 29.60
CA ILE A 6 2.20 -7.09 28.37
C ILE A 6 2.55 -5.60 28.43
N GLN A 7 3.83 -5.27 28.25
CA GLN A 7 4.31 -3.91 28.20
C GLN A 7 5.02 -3.66 26.88
N VAL A 8 4.59 -2.62 26.17
CA VAL A 8 5.24 -2.13 24.95
C VAL A 8 6.34 -1.15 25.35
N LEU A 9 7.59 -1.47 25.07
CA LEU A 9 8.74 -0.63 25.34
C LEU A 9 9.10 0.16 24.07
N LYS A 10 9.02 1.50 24.19
CA LYS A 10 9.35 2.46 23.12
C LYS A 10 10.60 3.24 23.53
N GLY A 11 11.68 3.11 22.77
CA GLY A 11 12.94 3.79 23.05
C GLY A 11 13.93 2.99 23.90
N PRO A 12 14.96 3.66 24.46
CA PRO A 12 15.95 3.04 25.33
C PRO A 12 15.29 2.26 26.47
N ASN A 13 15.79 1.06 26.73
CA ASN A 13 15.21 0.15 27.73
C ASN A 13 16.29 -0.73 28.37
N ILE A 14 15.91 -1.42 29.44
CA ILE A 14 16.82 -2.26 30.24
C ILE A 14 17.31 -3.53 29.52
N TRP A 15 16.63 -3.95 28.44
CA TRP A 15 16.92 -5.21 27.77
C TRP A 15 17.93 -5.06 26.64
N SER A 16 17.99 -3.88 26.03
CA SER A 16 18.93 -3.57 24.96
C SER A 16 19.23 -2.08 24.93
N THR A 17 20.51 -1.75 24.79
CA THR A 17 20.99 -0.36 24.63
C THR A 17 20.75 0.19 23.22
N TYR A 18 20.44 -0.66 22.24
CA TYR A 18 20.28 -0.27 20.83
C TYR A 18 18.89 -0.61 20.26
N ARG A 19 18.23 -1.68 20.73
CA ARG A 19 16.88 -2.04 20.26
C ARG A 19 15.82 -1.27 21.03
N LYS A 20 15.07 -0.44 20.31
CA LYS A 20 14.10 0.50 20.88
C LYS A 20 12.64 0.02 20.85
N LYS A 21 12.33 -1.05 20.12
CA LYS A 21 10.97 -1.58 19.97
C LYS A 21 10.93 -3.01 20.50
N LEU A 22 10.57 -3.16 21.78
CA LEU A 22 10.49 -4.48 22.44
C LEU A 22 9.15 -4.67 23.14
N ILE A 23 8.57 -5.85 23.02
CA ILE A 23 7.52 -6.32 23.92
C ILE A 23 8.20 -6.93 25.14
N GLN A 24 7.75 -6.57 26.34
CA GLN A 24 8.05 -7.29 27.56
C GLN A 24 6.76 -7.90 28.10
N MET A 25 6.64 -9.21 27.98
CA MET A 25 5.54 -9.99 28.54
C MET A 25 5.98 -10.63 29.85
N ARG A 26 5.25 -10.36 30.93
CA ARG A 26 5.39 -11.10 32.19
C ARG A 26 4.48 -12.31 32.15
N LEU A 27 5.09 -13.49 32.17
CA LEU A 27 4.43 -14.77 32.02
C LEU A 27 4.66 -15.61 33.27
N ASN A 28 3.57 -16.03 33.91
CA ASN A 28 3.58 -16.99 35.01
C ASN A 28 3.36 -18.39 34.43
N LEU A 29 4.36 -19.28 34.61
CA LEU A 29 4.29 -20.63 34.08
C LEU A 29 3.37 -21.54 34.88
N GLU A 30 3.02 -21.16 36.12
CA GLU A 30 2.22 -21.99 37.03
C GLU A 30 2.85 -23.40 37.13
N GLU A 31 2.05 -24.47 37.03
CA GLU A 31 2.53 -25.85 37.12
C GLU A 31 3.58 -26.23 36.04
N LEU A 32 3.63 -25.49 34.92
CA LEU A 32 4.61 -25.74 33.86
C LEU A 32 6.04 -25.38 34.27
N GLU A 33 6.25 -24.65 35.36
CA GLU A 33 7.58 -24.44 35.93
C GLU A 33 8.26 -25.78 36.30
N HIS A 34 7.47 -26.81 36.61
CA HIS A 34 7.97 -28.14 36.95
C HIS A 34 8.00 -29.12 35.76
N GLN A 35 7.51 -28.68 34.60
CA GLN A 35 7.35 -29.46 33.37
C GLN A 35 8.07 -28.76 32.20
N PRO A 36 9.42 -28.82 32.15
CA PRO A 36 10.16 -28.39 30.97
C PRO A 36 9.74 -29.20 29.73
N THR A 37 10.02 -28.67 28.55
CA THR A 37 9.53 -29.21 27.26
C THR A 37 9.77 -30.70 27.05
N ASN A 38 10.85 -31.27 27.58
CA ASN A 38 11.18 -32.69 27.45
C ASN A 38 10.33 -33.63 28.35
N LYS A 39 9.61 -33.08 29.33
CA LYS A 39 8.62 -33.81 30.14
C LYS A 39 7.21 -33.75 29.57
N ILE A 40 7.00 -32.98 28.51
CA ILE A 40 5.70 -32.85 27.85
C ILE A 40 5.70 -33.79 26.64
N GLU A 41 4.93 -34.88 26.74
CA GLU A 41 4.91 -35.94 25.73
C GLU A 41 4.51 -35.40 24.34
N GLY A 42 5.32 -35.72 23.33
CA GLY A 42 5.10 -35.33 21.93
C GLY A 42 5.21 -33.83 21.62
N PHE A 43 5.64 -33.00 22.57
CA PHE A 43 5.68 -31.54 22.39
C PHE A 43 6.63 -31.12 21.26
N TYR A 44 7.79 -31.76 21.18
CA TYR A 44 8.78 -31.49 20.15
C TYR A 44 8.22 -31.75 18.75
N GLU A 45 7.60 -32.92 18.54
CA GLU A 45 7.06 -33.35 17.25
C GLU A 45 5.94 -32.41 16.80
N ARG A 46 5.02 -32.05 17.71
CA ARG A 46 3.93 -31.11 17.42
C ARG A 46 4.45 -29.71 17.07
N LEU A 47 5.44 -29.20 17.81
CA LEU A 47 6.04 -27.89 17.53
C LEU A 47 6.77 -27.89 16.18
N ALA A 48 7.56 -28.93 15.89
CA ALA A 48 8.28 -29.06 14.63
C ALA A 48 7.35 -29.23 13.42
N GLN A 49 6.20 -29.87 13.61
CA GLN A 49 5.16 -29.99 12.58
C GLN A 49 4.43 -28.67 12.34
N LEU A 50 4.07 -27.94 13.40
CA LEU A 50 3.32 -26.69 13.29
C LEU A 50 4.18 -25.52 12.79
N LEU A 51 5.44 -25.45 13.24
CA LEU A 51 6.37 -24.35 12.94
C LEU A 51 7.73 -24.90 12.48
N PRO A 52 7.81 -25.53 11.30
CA PRO A 52 9.04 -26.17 10.81
C PRO A 52 10.19 -25.17 10.57
N SER A 53 9.86 -23.92 10.23
CA SER A 53 10.82 -22.82 9.98
C SER A 53 11.64 -22.42 11.21
N LEU A 54 11.18 -22.75 12.42
CA LEU A 54 11.97 -22.60 13.66
C LEU A 54 13.31 -23.37 13.62
N GLN A 55 13.47 -24.32 12.70
CA GLN A 55 14.74 -25.00 12.46
C GLN A 55 15.86 -24.01 12.08
N THR A 56 15.52 -22.86 11.51
CA THR A 56 16.50 -21.83 11.15
C THR A 56 16.91 -20.96 12.34
N HIS A 57 16.14 -20.97 13.43
CA HIS A 57 16.42 -20.16 14.62
C HIS A 57 17.69 -20.63 15.33
N ARG A 58 18.60 -19.67 15.50
CA ARG A 58 19.82 -19.84 16.29
C ARG A 58 19.52 -19.43 17.73
N CYS A 59 19.88 -20.29 18.67
CA CYS A 59 19.79 -20.02 20.11
C CYS A 59 21.21 -19.96 20.72
N SER A 60 21.36 -20.22 22.01
CA SER A 60 22.65 -20.28 22.72
C SER A 60 23.71 -21.14 22.03
N PRO A 61 23.38 -22.28 21.38
CA PRO A 61 24.37 -23.06 20.62
C PRO A 61 24.93 -22.37 19.37
N GLY A 62 24.34 -21.28 18.90
CA GLY A 62 24.81 -20.50 17.75
C GLY A 62 24.64 -21.15 16.37
N VAL A 63 24.14 -22.39 16.32
CA VAL A 63 23.94 -23.17 15.09
C VAL A 63 22.46 -23.21 14.67
N PRO A 64 22.15 -23.36 13.37
CA PRO A 64 20.81 -23.71 12.91
C PRO A 64 20.31 -24.97 13.63
N GLY A 65 19.04 -25.00 14.03
CA GLY A 65 18.43 -26.06 14.83
C GLY A 65 18.74 -25.97 16.32
N GLY A 66 19.55 -25.01 16.75
CA GLY A 66 19.95 -24.85 18.15
C GLY A 66 18.76 -24.64 19.10
N PHE A 67 17.66 -24.02 18.63
CA PHE A 67 16.43 -23.92 19.41
C PHE A 67 15.78 -25.29 19.64
N PHE A 68 15.58 -26.07 18.57
CA PHE A 68 15.00 -27.41 18.66
C PHE A 68 15.84 -28.38 19.51
N MET A 69 17.16 -28.24 19.51
CA MET A 69 18.03 -28.97 20.46
C MET A 69 17.65 -28.67 21.92
N ARG A 70 17.45 -27.39 22.27
CA ARG A 70 17.04 -26.98 23.63
C ARG A 70 15.64 -27.48 23.99
N VAL A 71 14.73 -27.54 23.02
CA VAL A 71 13.39 -28.12 23.22
C VAL A 71 13.48 -29.60 23.58
N LYS A 72 14.34 -30.37 22.89
CA LYS A 72 14.59 -31.80 23.22
C LYS A 72 15.31 -32.00 24.55
N GLU A 73 16.30 -31.16 24.86
CA GLU A 73 17.03 -31.22 26.14
C GLU A 73 16.14 -30.87 27.34
N GLY A 74 15.12 -30.04 27.13
CA GLY A 74 14.26 -29.50 28.16
C GLY A 74 14.55 -28.02 28.40
N THR A 75 13.64 -27.17 27.93
CA THR A 75 13.65 -25.73 28.18
C THR A 75 12.30 -25.28 28.77
N TRP A 76 12.24 -24.06 29.28
CA TRP A 76 11.03 -23.51 29.89
C TRP A 76 10.12 -22.88 28.85
N MET A 77 8.81 -22.91 29.11
CA MET A 77 7.81 -22.45 28.15
C MET A 77 7.95 -20.95 27.80
N GLY A 78 8.46 -20.12 28.71
CA GLY A 78 8.76 -18.72 28.41
C GLY A 78 9.73 -18.55 27.24
N HIS A 79 10.76 -19.41 27.16
CA HIS A 79 11.72 -19.40 26.07
C HIS A 79 11.12 -19.93 24.76
N VAL A 80 10.20 -20.91 24.83
CA VAL A 80 9.47 -21.38 23.65
C VAL A 80 8.56 -20.30 23.08
N ILE A 81 7.81 -19.61 23.95
CA ILE A 81 6.89 -18.54 23.58
C ILE A 81 7.63 -17.37 22.94
N GLU A 82 8.83 -17.04 23.41
CA GLU A 82 9.71 -16.06 22.75
C GLU A 82 9.95 -16.41 21.28
N HIS A 83 10.37 -17.65 21.01
CA HIS A 83 10.67 -18.10 19.66
C HIS A 83 9.42 -18.22 18.78
N ILE A 84 8.28 -18.67 19.34
CA ILE A 84 7.00 -18.69 18.62
C ILE A 84 6.59 -17.26 18.25
N ALA A 85 6.66 -16.31 19.18
CA ALA A 85 6.29 -14.92 18.93
C ALA A 85 7.16 -14.26 17.85
N LEU A 86 8.45 -14.59 17.78
CA LEU A 86 9.34 -14.13 16.71
C LEU A 86 9.01 -14.80 15.37
N GLU A 87 8.75 -16.10 15.39
CA GLU A 87 8.48 -16.88 14.18
C GLU A 87 7.18 -16.45 13.49
N ILE A 88 6.07 -16.35 14.22
CA ILE A 88 4.78 -15.95 13.62
C ILE A 88 4.83 -14.53 13.04
N GLN A 89 5.65 -13.65 13.63
CA GLN A 89 5.91 -12.33 13.06
C GLN A 89 6.71 -12.44 11.75
N THR A 90 7.73 -13.30 11.73
CA THR A 90 8.56 -13.56 10.53
C THR A 90 7.72 -14.17 9.40
N LEU A 91 6.85 -15.14 9.70
CA LEU A 91 5.92 -15.74 8.73
C LEU A 91 4.88 -14.73 8.21
N ALA A 92 4.50 -13.75 9.03
CA ALA A 92 3.69 -12.62 8.62
C ALA A 92 4.49 -11.51 7.90
N GLY A 93 5.78 -11.74 7.61
CA GLY A 93 6.64 -10.88 6.81
C GLY A 93 7.20 -9.66 7.55
N MET A 94 7.35 -9.73 8.87
CA MET A 94 8.08 -8.73 9.67
C MET A 94 9.53 -9.17 9.88
N ASN A 95 10.44 -8.21 9.97
CA ASN A 95 11.84 -8.45 10.31
C ASN A 95 12.06 -8.42 11.83
N THR A 96 11.76 -9.56 12.48
CA THR A 96 12.03 -9.77 13.91
C THR A 96 13.05 -10.89 14.12
N GLY A 97 13.77 -10.86 15.23
CA GLY A 97 14.84 -11.84 15.49
C GLY A 97 15.63 -11.64 16.77
N TYR A 98 15.22 -10.68 17.60
CA TYR A 98 15.78 -10.51 18.93
C TYR A 98 14.78 -10.95 19.98
N GLY A 99 15.19 -11.91 20.79
CA GLY A 99 14.46 -12.37 21.95
C GLY A 99 15.38 -12.53 23.15
N ARG A 100 14.83 -12.35 24.35
CA ARG A 100 15.43 -12.72 25.62
C ARG A 100 14.37 -13.10 26.65
N THR A 101 14.55 -14.26 27.26
CA THR A 101 13.73 -14.72 28.38
C THR A 101 14.58 -14.79 29.64
N ARG A 102 14.07 -14.17 30.71
CA ARG A 102 14.71 -14.16 32.04
C ARG A 102 13.65 -14.33 33.13
N GLU A 103 13.93 -15.24 34.06
CA GLU A 103 13.13 -15.35 35.28
C GLU A 103 13.18 -14.03 36.08
N THR A 104 12.08 -13.70 36.75
CA THR A 104 12.03 -12.57 37.68
C THR A 104 12.59 -12.97 39.04
N LYS A 105 12.46 -12.08 40.04
CA LYS A 105 12.75 -12.43 41.45
C LYS A 105 11.77 -13.46 42.03
N GLU A 106 10.59 -13.60 41.42
CA GLU A 106 9.56 -14.54 41.82
C GLU A 106 9.67 -15.79 40.94
N LYS A 107 9.84 -16.94 41.59
CA LYS A 107 10.09 -18.21 40.91
C LYS A 107 8.91 -18.60 40.03
N GLY A 108 9.17 -19.07 38.81
CA GLY A 108 8.14 -19.46 37.85
C GLY A 108 7.51 -18.30 37.07
N ILE A 109 7.90 -17.05 37.37
CA ILE A 109 7.48 -15.87 36.63
C ILE A 109 8.64 -15.36 35.79
N TYR A 110 8.41 -15.19 34.49
CA TYR A 110 9.43 -14.82 33.51
C TYR A 110 9.07 -13.50 32.81
N ASN A 111 10.10 -12.71 32.51
CA ASN A 111 10.02 -11.69 31.47
C ASN A 111 10.42 -12.34 30.14
N VAL A 112 9.44 -12.49 29.25
CA VAL A 112 9.62 -12.90 27.86
C VAL A 112 9.70 -11.62 27.02
N VAL A 113 10.85 -11.37 26.41
CA VAL A 113 11.13 -10.13 25.69
C VAL A 113 11.45 -10.44 24.25
N PHE A 114 10.81 -9.74 23.31
CA PHE A 114 11.10 -9.90 21.90
C PHE A 114 10.87 -8.60 21.13
N ASN A 115 11.54 -8.42 19.99
CA ASN A 115 11.36 -7.23 19.17
C ASN A 115 10.10 -7.29 18.31
N TYR A 116 9.57 -6.11 17.99
CA TYR A 116 8.38 -5.93 17.15
C TYR A 116 8.63 -4.80 16.13
N GLU A 117 7.89 -4.81 15.03
CA GLU A 117 7.88 -3.70 14.06
C GLU A 117 6.81 -2.65 14.39
N GLU A 118 5.57 -3.11 14.57
CA GLU A 118 4.42 -2.29 14.99
C GLU A 118 3.83 -2.80 16.31
N GLU A 119 3.38 -1.87 17.17
CA GLU A 119 3.01 -2.18 18.55
C GLU A 119 1.87 -3.18 18.66
N LYS A 120 0.84 -3.01 17.80
CA LYS A 120 -0.31 -3.91 17.76
C LYS A 120 0.07 -5.32 17.32
N LEU A 121 1.07 -5.45 16.43
CA LEU A 121 1.59 -6.75 15.98
C LEU A 121 2.32 -7.45 17.12
N GLY A 122 3.17 -6.72 17.85
CA GLY A 122 3.90 -7.29 18.99
C GLY A 122 2.97 -7.78 20.11
N VAL A 123 1.92 -7.03 20.44
CA VAL A 123 0.92 -7.45 21.44
C VAL A 123 0.16 -8.68 20.97
N PHE A 124 -0.34 -8.67 19.73
CA PHE A 124 -1.01 -9.84 19.15
C PHE A 124 -0.10 -11.07 19.15
N ALA A 125 1.16 -10.92 18.74
CA ALA A 125 2.13 -12.00 18.70
C ALA A 125 2.43 -12.57 20.10
N ALA A 126 2.45 -11.73 21.14
CA ALA A 126 2.60 -12.19 22.52
C ALA A 126 1.45 -13.11 22.95
N GLU A 127 0.21 -12.68 22.69
CA GLU A 127 -1.00 -13.43 23.06
C GLU A 127 -1.14 -14.72 22.22
N ALA A 128 -0.94 -14.63 20.90
CA ALA A 128 -0.98 -15.76 19.99
C ALA A 128 0.08 -16.82 20.34
N ALA A 129 1.31 -16.40 20.67
CA ALA A 129 2.36 -17.34 21.03
C ALA A 129 2.04 -18.15 22.30
N VAL A 130 1.35 -17.55 23.28
CA VAL A 130 0.85 -18.26 24.46
C VAL A 130 -0.24 -19.25 24.07
N LYS A 131 -1.22 -18.85 23.26
CA LYS A 131 -2.30 -19.74 22.79
C LYS A 131 -1.77 -20.93 21.99
N ILE A 132 -0.80 -20.70 21.10
CA ILE A 132 -0.12 -21.74 20.32
C ILE A 132 0.55 -22.74 21.28
N ALA A 133 1.34 -22.23 22.23
CA ALA A 133 2.02 -23.09 23.20
C ALA A 133 1.01 -23.90 24.05
N GLU A 134 -0.09 -23.31 24.51
CA GLU A 134 -1.16 -24.00 25.24
C GLU A 134 -1.82 -25.13 24.42
N ALA A 135 -2.11 -24.88 23.14
CA ALA A 135 -2.64 -25.89 22.24
C ALA A 135 -1.64 -27.03 22.01
N LEU A 136 -0.35 -26.71 21.83
CA LEU A 136 0.72 -27.70 21.69
C LEU A 136 0.90 -28.54 22.96
N ILE A 137 0.80 -27.96 24.15
CA ILE A 137 0.85 -28.70 25.42
C ILE A 137 -0.36 -29.64 25.54
N SER A 138 -1.55 -29.13 25.21
CA SER A 138 -2.81 -29.87 25.35
C SER A 138 -3.10 -30.84 24.21
N SER A 139 -2.20 -30.94 23.22
CA SER A 139 -2.37 -31.75 22.00
C SER A 139 -3.66 -31.41 21.22
N LEU A 140 -4.03 -30.12 21.20
CA LEU A 140 -5.17 -29.61 20.44
C LEU A 140 -4.71 -29.08 19.07
N PRO A 141 -5.55 -29.21 18.03
CA PRO A 141 -5.27 -28.57 16.74
C PRO A 141 -5.25 -27.04 16.89
N TYR A 142 -4.39 -26.39 16.13
CA TYR A 142 -4.27 -24.92 16.11
C TYR A 142 -4.23 -24.41 14.67
N ASP A 143 -5.05 -23.41 14.37
CA ASP A 143 -5.08 -22.75 13.06
C ASP A 143 -4.05 -21.61 13.02
N LEU A 144 -2.82 -21.95 12.67
CA LEU A 144 -1.73 -20.99 12.54
C LEU A 144 -1.96 -20.01 11.38
N GLU A 145 -2.60 -20.46 10.30
CA GLU A 145 -2.84 -19.64 9.10
C GLU A 145 -3.80 -18.49 9.42
N GLU A 146 -4.78 -18.70 10.29
CA GLU A 146 -5.65 -17.62 10.78
C GLU A 146 -4.85 -16.51 11.46
N ASP A 147 -3.95 -16.87 12.39
CA ASP A 147 -3.14 -15.90 13.13
C ASP A 147 -2.18 -15.14 12.20
N ILE A 148 -1.55 -15.84 11.25
CA ILE A 148 -0.69 -15.21 10.24
C ILE A 148 -1.51 -14.23 9.39
N ARG A 149 -2.73 -14.60 8.98
CA ARG A 149 -3.63 -13.73 8.21
C ARG A 149 -4.05 -12.50 9.02
N GLN A 150 -4.37 -12.66 10.31
CA GLN A 150 -4.68 -11.53 11.19
C GLN A 150 -3.47 -10.61 11.40
N LEU A 151 -2.27 -11.16 11.60
CA LEU A 151 -1.03 -10.38 11.68
C LEU A 151 -0.80 -9.58 10.39
N LYS A 152 -0.92 -10.20 9.21
CA LYS A 152 -0.82 -9.50 7.93
C LYS A 152 -1.84 -8.37 7.82
N LYS A 153 -3.10 -8.60 8.23
CA LYS A 153 -4.15 -7.57 8.24
C LYS A 153 -3.83 -6.40 9.17
N ILE A 154 -3.37 -6.68 10.39
CA ILE A 154 -2.96 -5.64 11.35
C ILE A 154 -1.76 -4.87 10.78
N ARG A 155 -0.80 -5.55 10.15
CA ARG A 155 0.38 -4.93 9.54
C ARG A 155 -0.03 -3.93 8.47
N GLU A 156 -0.90 -4.33 7.55
CA GLU A 156 -1.42 -3.44 6.50
C GLU A 156 -2.15 -2.22 7.04
N GLN A 157 -2.90 -2.37 8.13
CA GLN A 157 -3.64 -1.27 8.77
C GLN A 157 -2.75 -0.33 9.59
N THR A 158 -1.60 -0.83 10.06
CA THR A 158 -0.76 -0.09 11.01
C THR A 158 0.51 0.44 10.40
N ARG A 159 1.08 -0.18 9.37
CA ARG A 159 2.32 0.29 8.75
C ARG A 159 2.15 1.68 8.13
N LEU A 160 3.28 2.34 7.88
CA LEU A 160 3.29 3.55 7.08
C LEU A 160 2.87 3.21 5.64
N GLY A 161 2.08 4.09 5.01
CA GLY A 161 1.77 3.97 3.59
C GLY A 161 3.06 4.02 2.75
N PRO A 162 3.07 3.43 1.53
CA PRO A 162 4.30 3.21 0.75
C PRO A 162 5.14 4.48 0.61
N SER A 163 4.55 5.59 0.18
CA SER A 163 5.28 6.85 -0.03
C SER A 163 5.84 7.44 1.28
N THR A 164 5.11 7.33 2.40
CA THR A 164 5.63 7.74 3.72
C THR A 164 6.72 6.79 4.22
N GLY A 165 6.57 5.49 3.97
CA GLY A 165 7.57 4.46 4.27
C GLY A 165 8.89 4.77 3.57
N SER A 166 8.87 5.03 2.26
CA SER A 166 10.08 5.37 1.49
C SER A 166 10.79 6.63 2.01
N LEU A 167 10.04 7.68 2.37
CA LEU A 167 10.62 8.88 2.97
C LEU A 167 11.27 8.61 4.34
N VAL A 168 10.66 7.74 5.14
CA VAL A 168 11.21 7.34 6.45
C VAL A 168 12.43 6.44 6.29
N GLU A 169 12.43 5.50 5.34
CA GLU A 169 13.58 4.66 5.03
C GLU A 169 14.77 5.50 4.57
N GLU A 170 14.54 6.47 3.69
CA GLU A 170 15.58 7.41 3.27
C GLU A 170 16.07 8.29 4.43
N ALA A 171 15.17 8.72 5.32
CA ALA A 171 15.56 9.42 6.54
C ALA A 171 16.47 8.56 7.43
N ILE A 172 16.13 7.28 7.63
CA ILE A 172 16.96 6.32 8.37
C ILE A 172 18.33 6.16 7.70
N ALA A 173 18.37 6.01 6.37
CA ALA A 173 19.62 5.85 5.61
C ALA A 173 20.54 7.07 5.72
N ARG A 174 19.98 8.26 5.94
CA ARG A 174 20.70 9.53 6.15
C ARG A 174 20.94 9.88 7.62
N ASP A 175 20.71 8.94 8.54
CA ASP A 175 20.78 9.17 9.99
C ASP A 175 19.89 10.34 10.49
N ILE A 176 18.80 10.62 9.78
CA ILE A 176 17.80 11.61 10.18
C ILE A 176 16.84 10.93 11.16
N PRO A 177 16.74 11.41 12.41
CA PRO A 177 15.83 10.82 13.36
C PRO A 177 14.38 11.08 12.95
N TRP A 178 13.48 10.16 13.27
CA TRP A 178 12.06 10.32 12.97
C TRP A 178 11.19 9.86 14.12
N ILE A 179 9.96 10.40 14.18
CA ILE A 179 8.92 10.05 15.14
C ILE A 179 7.61 9.93 14.40
N ARG A 180 6.91 8.81 14.59
CA ARG A 180 5.51 8.69 14.18
C ARG A 180 4.62 9.46 15.16
N LEU A 181 3.87 10.44 14.67
CA LEU A 181 3.02 11.28 15.50
C LEU A 181 1.58 10.74 15.64
N ASN A 182 1.09 9.96 14.68
CA ASN A 182 -0.24 9.37 14.74
C ASN A 182 -0.38 8.07 13.91
N ASN A 183 -1.59 7.52 13.89
CA ASN A 183 -1.95 6.33 13.11
C ASN A 183 -2.32 6.63 11.63
N GLN A 184 -2.29 7.89 11.20
CA GLN A 184 -2.66 8.36 9.86
C GLN A 184 -1.42 8.84 9.06
N SER A 185 -0.29 8.15 9.22
CA SER A 185 0.97 8.44 8.52
C SER A 185 1.50 9.88 8.70
N LEU A 186 1.18 10.56 9.81
CA LEU A 186 1.85 11.80 10.18
C LEU A 186 3.18 11.46 10.85
N VAL A 187 4.26 11.92 10.24
CA VAL A 187 5.63 11.68 10.69
C VAL A 187 6.33 13.01 10.91
N GLN A 188 7.16 13.07 11.95
CA GLN A 188 8.15 14.11 12.14
C GLN A 188 9.53 13.56 11.79
N LEU A 189 10.26 14.28 10.95
CA LEU A 189 11.68 14.10 10.69
C LEU A 189 12.45 15.15 11.51
N GLY A 190 13.63 14.82 12.03
CA GLY A 190 14.45 15.74 12.81
C GLY A 190 13.93 16.09 14.21
N TYR A 191 14.70 16.90 14.92
CA TYR A 191 14.41 17.39 16.27
C TYR A 191 14.58 18.91 16.39
N GLY A 192 13.85 19.50 17.35
CA GLY A 192 13.99 20.91 17.71
C GLY A 192 13.78 21.84 16.51
N LYS A 193 14.70 22.78 16.30
CA LYS A 193 14.64 23.74 15.18
C LYS A 193 14.78 23.11 13.78
N ASN A 194 15.26 21.86 13.71
CA ASN A 194 15.45 21.13 12.46
C ASN A 194 14.33 20.09 12.21
N GLN A 195 13.24 20.15 12.99
CA GLN A 195 12.12 19.25 12.78
C GLN A 195 11.31 19.64 11.54
N MET A 196 10.76 18.65 10.85
CA MET A 196 9.86 18.81 9.70
C MET A 196 8.75 17.78 9.78
N ARG A 197 7.51 18.19 9.60
CA ARG A 197 6.37 17.27 9.56
C ARG A 197 5.99 16.94 8.12
N ILE A 198 5.71 15.66 7.89
CA ILE A 198 5.23 15.12 6.63
C ILE A 198 3.98 14.27 6.85
N ARG A 199 3.09 14.25 5.84
CA ARG A 199 1.95 13.33 5.77
C ARG A 199 1.82 12.85 4.33
N ALA A 200 1.86 11.54 4.12
CA ALA A 200 2.07 11.00 2.77
C ALA A 200 3.35 11.60 2.18
N THR A 201 3.24 12.32 1.06
CA THR A 201 4.32 13.08 0.41
C THR A 201 4.23 14.59 0.64
N MET A 202 3.19 15.07 1.33
CA MET A 202 3.04 16.50 1.66
C MET A 202 3.98 16.89 2.80
N THR A 203 4.48 18.12 2.73
CA THR A 203 5.34 18.70 3.77
C THR A 203 4.58 19.78 4.54
N GLU A 204 5.15 20.24 5.67
CA GLU A 204 4.65 21.41 6.37
C GLU A 204 4.79 22.74 5.59
N ARG A 205 5.49 22.74 4.43
CA ARG A 205 5.59 23.89 3.54
C ARG A 205 4.45 23.94 2.52
N THR A 206 3.78 22.82 2.27
CA THR A 206 2.63 22.75 1.37
C THR A 206 1.48 23.59 1.96
N SER A 207 1.10 24.67 1.27
CA SER A 207 0.03 25.58 1.72
C SER A 207 -1.33 24.89 1.69
N SER A 208 -2.18 25.13 2.71
CA SER A 208 -3.56 24.64 2.71
C SER A 208 -4.35 25.15 1.50
N ILE A 209 -4.12 26.40 1.09
CA ILE A 209 -4.77 26.99 -0.09
C ILE A 209 -4.38 26.23 -1.37
N ALA A 210 -3.11 25.81 -1.48
CA ALA A 210 -2.65 25.04 -2.64
C ALA A 210 -3.28 23.65 -2.69
N VAL A 211 -3.48 23.02 -1.53
CA VAL A 211 -4.16 21.71 -1.40
C VAL A 211 -5.64 21.82 -1.76
N ASP A 212 -6.32 22.85 -1.26
CA ASP A 212 -7.72 23.12 -1.57
C ASP A 212 -7.91 23.38 -3.07
N LEU A 213 -7.02 24.19 -3.65
CA LEU A 213 -7.01 24.48 -5.10
C LEU A 213 -6.82 23.18 -5.91
N ALA A 214 -5.84 22.36 -5.57
CA ALA A 214 -5.56 21.09 -6.26
C ALA A 214 -6.75 20.11 -6.16
N SER A 215 -7.49 20.14 -5.05
CA SER A 215 -8.69 19.32 -4.86
C SER A 215 -9.87 19.79 -5.69
N ASN A 216 -9.88 21.07 -6.12
CA ASN A 216 -10.90 21.65 -6.98
C ASN A 216 -10.46 21.61 -8.45
N LYS A 217 -10.94 20.58 -9.18
CA LYS A 217 -10.60 20.37 -10.60
C LYS A 217 -10.98 21.55 -11.49
N GLU A 218 -12.10 22.22 -11.21
CA GLU A 218 -12.59 23.35 -12.02
C GLU A 218 -11.68 24.57 -11.86
N GLU A 219 -11.35 24.95 -10.63
CA GLU A 219 -10.47 26.09 -10.36
C GLU A 219 -9.04 25.85 -10.82
N THR A 220 -8.50 24.65 -10.57
CA THR A 220 -7.17 24.27 -11.08
C THR A 220 -7.13 24.41 -12.60
N LYS A 221 -8.09 23.83 -13.32
CA LYS A 221 -8.10 23.90 -14.79
C LYS A 221 -8.25 25.31 -15.32
N ARG A 222 -9.12 26.13 -14.71
CA ARG A 222 -9.27 27.54 -15.11
C ARG A 222 -7.95 28.28 -15.00
N LEU A 223 -7.22 28.14 -13.89
CA LEU A 223 -5.91 28.79 -13.72
C LEU A 223 -4.87 28.30 -14.72
N LEU A 224 -4.87 27.00 -15.04
CA LEU A 224 -3.95 26.45 -16.04
C LEU A 224 -4.27 26.97 -17.45
N ASP A 225 -5.56 26.99 -17.82
CA ASP A 225 -6.03 27.49 -19.12
C ASP A 225 -5.71 28.99 -19.31
N GLU A 226 -5.96 29.82 -18.30
CA GLU A 226 -5.58 31.25 -18.26
C GLU A 226 -4.08 31.48 -18.44
N GLN A 227 -3.27 30.47 -18.14
CA GLN A 227 -1.81 30.48 -18.28
C GLN A 227 -1.32 29.81 -19.58
N ALA A 228 -2.25 29.50 -20.50
CA ALA A 228 -2.00 28.82 -21.78
C ALA A 228 -1.39 27.41 -21.63
N ILE A 229 -1.74 26.72 -20.54
CA ILE A 229 -1.38 25.31 -20.35
C ILE A 229 -2.53 24.45 -20.89
N PRO A 230 -2.27 23.49 -21.79
CA PRO A 230 -3.32 22.65 -22.36
C PRO A 230 -4.05 21.84 -21.29
N VAL A 231 -5.35 22.04 -21.16
CA VAL A 231 -6.24 21.27 -20.27
C VAL A 231 -7.39 20.64 -21.05
N ALA A 232 -7.96 19.56 -20.51
CA ALA A 232 -9.17 18.98 -21.08
C ALA A 232 -10.32 19.98 -20.99
N LYS A 233 -10.86 20.39 -22.15
CA LYS A 233 -12.02 21.29 -22.22
C LYS A 233 -13.25 20.62 -21.62
N GLY A 234 -14.01 21.36 -20.83
CA GLY A 234 -15.20 20.86 -20.17
C GLY A 234 -16.01 21.94 -19.48
N ILE A 235 -17.18 21.56 -18.95
CA ILE A 235 -18.05 22.42 -18.14
C ILE A 235 -18.55 21.66 -16.90
N THR A 236 -18.85 22.39 -15.83
CA THR A 236 -19.49 21.81 -14.64
C THR A 236 -21.00 21.94 -14.76
N ILE A 237 -21.72 20.85 -14.46
CA ILE A 237 -23.18 20.77 -14.47
C ILE A 237 -23.70 20.24 -13.13
N THR A 238 -24.93 20.61 -12.80
CA THR A 238 -25.61 20.22 -11.55
C THR A 238 -27.00 19.61 -11.79
N SER A 239 -27.42 19.47 -13.05
CA SER A 239 -28.73 18.92 -13.40
C SER A 239 -28.68 18.16 -14.73
N LYS A 240 -29.72 17.36 -14.99
CA LYS A 240 -29.86 16.60 -16.23
C LYS A 240 -29.96 17.49 -17.45
N GLU A 241 -30.59 18.66 -17.32
CA GLU A 241 -30.66 19.66 -18.40
C GLU A 241 -29.26 20.15 -18.80
N GLY A 242 -28.35 20.24 -17.83
CA GLY A 242 -26.95 20.57 -18.07
C GLY A 242 -26.22 19.57 -18.97
N VAL A 243 -26.67 18.31 -19.03
CA VAL A 243 -26.08 17.29 -19.91
C VAL A 243 -26.19 17.71 -21.38
N TYR A 244 -27.34 18.24 -21.79
CA TYR A 244 -27.55 18.69 -23.17
C TYR A 244 -26.69 19.91 -23.51
N GLU A 245 -26.53 20.84 -22.56
CA GLU A 245 -25.61 21.97 -22.72
C GLU A 245 -24.15 21.51 -22.82
N ALA A 246 -23.75 20.50 -22.05
CA ALA A 246 -22.42 19.92 -22.13
C ALA A 246 -22.18 19.24 -23.49
N ILE A 247 -23.15 18.47 -23.98
CA ILE A 247 -23.09 17.85 -25.32
C ILE A 247 -22.95 18.92 -26.40
N LYS A 248 -23.73 20.01 -26.32
CA LYS A 248 -23.69 21.10 -27.31
C LYS A 248 -22.38 21.88 -27.29
N LYS A 249 -21.82 22.15 -26.11
CA LYS A 249 -20.61 22.97 -25.95
C LYS A 249 -19.30 22.19 -26.13
N VAL A 250 -19.25 20.96 -25.63
CA VAL A 250 -18.02 20.15 -25.57
C VAL A 250 -17.98 19.15 -26.72
N GLY A 251 -19.11 18.51 -27.04
CA GLY A 251 -19.23 17.48 -28.08
C GLY A 251 -18.71 16.11 -27.66
N PHE A 252 -19.28 15.05 -28.26
CA PHE A 252 -18.84 13.67 -28.03
C PHE A 252 -17.45 13.37 -28.64
N PRO A 253 -16.72 12.38 -28.11
CA PRO A 253 -17.00 11.61 -26.89
C PRO A 253 -16.73 12.39 -25.60
N LEU A 254 -17.48 12.09 -24.53
CA LEU A 254 -17.47 12.79 -23.25
C LEU A 254 -16.98 11.93 -22.09
N VAL A 255 -16.59 12.61 -21.01
CA VAL A 255 -16.22 12.04 -19.71
C VAL A 255 -16.99 12.77 -18.62
N PHE A 256 -17.62 12.02 -17.73
CA PHE A 256 -18.36 12.54 -16.57
C PHE A 256 -17.59 12.17 -15.31
N LYS A 257 -17.28 13.16 -14.46
CA LYS A 257 -16.59 12.94 -13.18
C LYS A 257 -17.24 13.77 -12.09
N PRO A 258 -17.35 13.25 -10.85
CA PRO A 258 -17.69 14.08 -9.70
C PRO A 258 -16.58 15.12 -9.47
N LEU A 259 -16.95 16.36 -9.19
CA LEU A 259 -15.99 17.45 -9.00
C LEU A 259 -15.00 17.11 -7.86
N ASP A 260 -15.53 16.65 -6.73
CA ASP A 260 -14.79 16.33 -5.50
C ASP A 260 -14.43 14.82 -5.39
N GLY A 261 -14.53 14.07 -6.49
CA GLY A 261 -14.22 12.65 -6.52
C GLY A 261 -12.72 12.37 -6.65
N ASN A 262 -12.21 11.40 -5.89
CA ASN A 262 -10.82 10.90 -5.96
C ASN A 262 -10.77 9.46 -6.52
N HIS A 263 -9.60 9.05 -7.03
CA HIS A 263 -9.33 7.68 -7.52
C HIS A 263 -10.32 7.16 -8.59
N GLY A 264 -10.88 8.06 -9.40
CA GLY A 264 -11.84 7.69 -10.46
C GLY A 264 -13.22 7.25 -9.94
N ARG A 265 -13.52 7.40 -8.64
CA ARG A 265 -14.82 7.03 -8.08
C ARG A 265 -15.96 7.84 -8.71
N GLY A 266 -16.93 7.15 -9.29
CA GLY A 266 -18.09 7.77 -9.95
C GLY A 266 -17.79 8.34 -11.35
N ALA A 267 -16.62 8.05 -11.93
CA ALA A 267 -16.26 8.53 -13.25
C ALA A 267 -16.73 7.57 -14.36
N THR A 268 -17.33 8.13 -15.41
CA THR A 268 -17.71 7.41 -16.62
C THR A 268 -16.99 8.02 -17.82
N ILE A 269 -16.23 7.22 -18.56
CA ILE A 269 -15.38 7.67 -19.67
C ILE A 269 -15.92 7.18 -21.01
N ASN A 270 -15.53 7.85 -22.10
CA ASN A 270 -15.83 7.47 -23.48
C ASN A 270 -17.33 7.34 -23.78
N VAL A 271 -18.13 8.25 -23.22
CA VAL A 271 -19.58 8.36 -23.45
C VAL A 271 -19.81 8.91 -24.85
N LYS A 272 -20.66 8.25 -25.65
CA LYS A 272 -20.86 8.56 -27.08
C LYS A 272 -22.30 8.88 -27.45
N THR A 273 -23.27 8.52 -26.61
CA THR A 273 -24.69 8.78 -26.87
C THR A 273 -25.33 9.64 -25.78
N VAL A 274 -26.51 10.17 -26.07
CA VAL A 274 -27.26 11.00 -25.12
C VAL A 274 -27.75 10.15 -23.95
N GLU A 275 -28.19 8.93 -24.23
CA GLU A 275 -28.67 7.97 -23.24
C GLU A 275 -27.54 7.61 -22.27
N GLU A 276 -26.35 7.25 -22.79
CA GLU A 276 -25.17 6.99 -21.97
C GLU A 276 -24.75 8.22 -21.14
N ALA A 277 -24.93 9.44 -21.67
CA ALA A 277 -24.58 10.67 -20.98
C ALA A 277 -25.50 10.97 -19.80
N LEU A 278 -26.80 10.67 -19.91
CA LEU A 278 -27.75 10.80 -18.82
C LEU A 278 -27.45 9.80 -17.71
N ASP A 279 -27.20 8.54 -18.05
CA ASP A 279 -26.81 7.49 -17.10
C ASP A 279 -25.48 7.83 -16.40
N ALA A 280 -24.50 8.32 -17.15
CA ALA A 280 -23.20 8.75 -16.64
C ALA A 280 -23.33 9.91 -15.65
N PHE A 281 -24.20 10.89 -15.93
CA PHE A 281 -24.49 11.99 -15.02
C PHE A 281 -25.14 11.49 -13.73
N GLU A 282 -26.15 10.62 -13.81
CA GLU A 282 -26.80 10.05 -12.62
C GLU A 282 -25.79 9.31 -11.75
N HIS A 283 -24.94 8.49 -12.35
CA HIS A 283 -23.90 7.77 -11.63
C HIS A 283 -22.92 8.70 -10.91
N ALA A 284 -22.43 9.75 -11.58
CA ALA A 284 -21.54 10.73 -10.98
C ALA A 284 -22.23 11.58 -9.88
N ALA A 285 -23.51 11.90 -10.08
CA ALA A 285 -24.32 12.70 -9.16
C ALA A 285 -24.58 12.00 -7.81
N LEU A 286 -24.49 10.67 -7.75
CA LEU A 286 -24.52 9.91 -6.50
C LEU A 286 -23.31 10.21 -5.59
N VAL A 287 -22.20 10.69 -6.16
CA VAL A 287 -20.95 10.94 -5.44
C VAL A 287 -20.79 12.43 -5.10
N SER A 288 -21.05 13.34 -6.03
CA SER A 288 -21.05 14.79 -5.79
C SER A 288 -22.19 15.46 -6.52
N ARG A 289 -22.76 16.51 -5.92
CA ARG A 289 -23.81 17.32 -6.54
C ARG A 289 -23.34 18.06 -7.80
N ARG A 290 -22.02 18.28 -7.94
CA ARG A 290 -21.40 18.93 -9.09
C ARG A 290 -20.64 17.89 -9.91
N VAL A 291 -20.96 17.80 -11.19
CA VAL A 291 -20.35 16.87 -12.14
C VAL A 291 -19.62 17.69 -13.20
N ILE A 292 -18.33 17.44 -13.40
CA ILE A 292 -17.56 18.01 -14.49
C ILE A 292 -17.69 17.10 -15.71
N VAL A 293 -18.04 17.70 -16.86
CA VAL A 293 -18.19 17.03 -18.15
C VAL A 293 -17.10 17.51 -19.09
N GLU A 294 -16.23 16.60 -19.51
CA GLU A 294 -15.01 16.90 -20.25
C GLU A 294 -14.98 16.17 -21.57
N ARG A 295 -14.24 16.70 -22.53
CA ARG A 295 -13.94 15.97 -23.76
C ARG A 295 -13.09 14.74 -23.43
N PHE A 296 -13.46 13.59 -23.98
CA PHE A 296 -12.65 12.39 -23.89
C PHE A 296 -11.40 12.55 -24.78
N ILE A 297 -10.23 12.47 -24.16
CA ILE A 297 -8.93 12.56 -24.83
C ILE A 297 -8.36 11.16 -24.96
N THR A 298 -7.86 10.84 -26.15
CA THR A 298 -7.20 9.57 -26.45
C THR A 298 -5.69 9.73 -26.33
N GLY A 299 -5.03 8.67 -25.90
CA GLY A 299 -3.59 8.66 -25.69
C GLY A 299 -3.24 7.74 -24.54
N TYR A 300 -2.04 7.96 -24.03
CA TYR A 300 -1.51 7.27 -22.87
C TYR A 300 -1.55 8.17 -21.64
N ASP A 301 -1.71 7.53 -20.49
CA ASP A 301 -1.78 8.18 -19.18
C ASP A 301 -0.39 8.31 -18.58
N PHE A 302 0.11 9.53 -18.46
CA PHE A 302 1.40 9.84 -17.84
C PHE A 302 1.21 10.54 -16.50
N ARG A 303 2.01 10.14 -15.51
CA ARG A 303 2.18 10.83 -14.23
C ARG A 303 3.55 11.49 -14.22
N VAL A 304 3.59 12.81 -14.02
CA VAL A 304 4.83 13.57 -13.81
C VAL A 304 4.93 13.96 -12.34
N LEU A 305 6.09 13.73 -11.73
CA LEU A 305 6.40 14.16 -10.37
C LEU A 305 7.26 15.42 -10.40
N VAL A 306 6.80 16.44 -9.69
CA VAL A 306 7.51 17.69 -9.46
C VAL A 306 7.81 17.82 -7.97
N VAL A 307 9.06 18.11 -7.63
CA VAL A 307 9.56 18.33 -6.27
C VAL A 307 10.36 19.62 -6.25
N ASP A 308 10.07 20.51 -5.31
CA ASP A 308 10.67 21.84 -5.21
C ASP A 308 10.62 22.61 -6.55
N HIS A 309 9.47 22.51 -7.21
CA HIS A 309 9.20 23.10 -8.52
C HIS A 309 10.13 22.66 -9.66
N LYS A 310 10.77 21.49 -9.50
CA LYS A 310 11.57 20.80 -10.50
C LYS A 310 10.97 19.45 -10.84
N MET A 311 10.84 19.17 -12.13
CA MET A 311 10.43 17.84 -12.57
C MET A 311 11.54 16.86 -12.24
N VAL A 312 11.21 15.79 -11.51
CA VAL A 312 12.19 14.79 -11.06
C VAL A 312 11.92 13.41 -11.64
N ALA A 313 10.68 13.12 -12.06
CA ALA A 313 10.34 11.85 -12.68
C ALA A 313 9.10 11.99 -13.58
N ALA A 314 8.98 11.11 -14.57
CA ALA A 314 7.75 10.85 -15.30
C ALA A 314 7.57 9.36 -15.54
N ALA A 315 6.33 8.90 -15.42
CA ALA A 315 5.98 7.51 -15.63
C ALA A 315 4.77 7.39 -16.55
N LEU A 316 4.86 6.50 -17.53
CA LEU A 316 3.72 5.99 -18.28
C LEU A 316 2.99 4.97 -17.40
N ARG A 317 1.72 5.23 -17.08
CA ARG A 317 0.87 4.33 -16.33
C ARG A 317 0.11 3.42 -17.30
N VAL A 318 0.27 2.12 -17.13
CA VAL A 318 -0.40 1.11 -17.93
C VAL A 318 -1.45 0.41 -17.06
N PRO A 319 -2.74 0.39 -17.46
CA PRO A 319 -3.76 -0.35 -16.73
C PRO A 319 -3.42 -1.83 -16.62
N ALA A 320 -3.97 -2.48 -15.59
CA ALA A 320 -3.85 -3.92 -15.42
C ALA A 320 -4.30 -4.61 -16.70
N HIS A 321 -3.46 -5.48 -17.25
CA HIS A 321 -3.73 -6.21 -18.47
C HIS A 321 -3.02 -7.55 -18.45
N VAL A 322 -3.51 -8.46 -19.27
CA VAL A 322 -2.81 -9.70 -19.63
C VAL A 322 -2.53 -9.70 -21.13
N THR A 323 -1.46 -10.38 -21.52
CA THR A 323 -1.12 -10.58 -22.93
C THR A 323 -1.45 -12.02 -23.30
N GLY A 324 -2.27 -12.22 -24.32
CA GLY A 324 -2.63 -13.55 -24.81
C GLY A 324 -1.41 -14.30 -25.33
N ASP A 325 -1.32 -15.57 -24.99
CA ASP A 325 -0.36 -16.53 -25.55
C ASP A 325 -1.01 -17.43 -26.62
N GLY A 326 -2.31 -17.28 -26.86
CA GLY A 326 -3.12 -18.10 -27.76
C GLY A 326 -3.53 -19.47 -27.21
N VAL A 327 -3.21 -19.78 -25.95
CA VAL A 327 -3.43 -21.11 -25.33
C VAL A 327 -4.09 -21.00 -23.96
N SER A 328 -3.58 -20.15 -23.09
CA SER A 328 -4.06 -19.94 -21.73
C SER A 328 -5.30 -19.05 -21.72
N ASN A 329 -6.25 -19.35 -20.85
CA ASN A 329 -7.40 -18.46 -20.64
C ASN A 329 -7.04 -17.26 -19.76
N ILE A 330 -7.90 -16.24 -19.75
CA ILE A 330 -7.68 -15.00 -18.98
C ILE A 330 -7.42 -15.28 -17.49
N ASN A 331 -8.14 -16.23 -16.87
CA ASN A 331 -7.91 -16.57 -15.46
C ASN A 331 -6.48 -17.10 -15.23
N GLN A 332 -6.03 -18.02 -16.08
CA GLN A 332 -4.67 -18.57 -16.02
C GLN A 332 -3.62 -17.50 -16.27
N LEU A 333 -3.86 -16.59 -17.22
CA LEU A 333 -2.95 -15.47 -17.48
C LEU A 333 -2.88 -14.49 -16.30
N ILE A 334 -3.99 -14.28 -15.58
CA ILE A 334 -4.00 -13.50 -14.33
C ILE A 334 -3.16 -14.21 -13.27
N ASP A 335 -3.38 -15.50 -13.04
CA ASP A 335 -2.62 -16.29 -12.05
C ASP A 335 -1.11 -16.27 -12.36
N GLN A 336 -0.74 -16.44 -13.64
CA GLN A 336 0.64 -16.32 -14.10
C GLN A 336 1.21 -14.92 -13.85
N THR A 337 0.45 -13.87 -14.16
CA THR A 337 0.87 -12.48 -13.91
C THR A 337 1.06 -12.21 -12.43
N ASN A 338 0.18 -12.74 -11.57
CA ASN A 338 0.22 -12.61 -10.12
C ASN A 338 1.33 -13.45 -9.47
N SER A 339 1.89 -14.45 -10.17
CA SER A 339 3.05 -15.22 -9.70
C SER A 339 4.36 -14.40 -9.66
N ASP A 340 4.39 -13.20 -10.25
CA ASP A 340 5.53 -12.29 -10.14
C ASP A 340 5.85 -12.00 -8.66
N PRO A 341 7.10 -12.27 -8.20
CA PRO A 341 7.47 -12.07 -6.80
C PRO A 341 7.38 -10.61 -6.35
N ARG A 342 7.26 -9.63 -7.26
CA ARG A 342 7.02 -8.21 -6.96
C ARG A 342 5.54 -7.90 -6.74
N ARG A 343 4.61 -8.81 -7.08
CA ARG A 343 3.17 -8.67 -6.82
C ARG A 343 2.81 -9.25 -5.45
N GLY A 344 1.99 -8.51 -4.72
CA GLY A 344 1.52 -8.88 -3.38
C GLY A 344 0.12 -8.35 -3.08
N TYR A 345 -0.41 -8.78 -1.93
CA TYR A 345 -1.74 -8.39 -1.51
C TYR A 345 -1.76 -6.91 -1.11
N GLY A 346 -2.64 -6.11 -1.73
CA GLY A 346 -2.70 -4.67 -1.50
C GLY A 346 -1.38 -3.98 -1.87
N HIS A 347 -0.81 -3.21 -0.95
CA HIS A 347 0.47 -2.52 -1.17
C HIS A 347 1.65 -3.28 -0.56
N GLU A 348 1.51 -4.57 -0.24
CA GLU A 348 2.54 -5.36 0.44
C GLU A 348 3.89 -5.28 -0.29
N LYS A 349 3.84 -5.31 -1.61
CA LYS A 349 5.00 -5.22 -2.50
C LYS A 349 4.84 -4.07 -3.50
N VAL A 350 5.86 -3.89 -4.35
CA VAL A 350 5.95 -2.81 -5.34
C VAL A 350 4.78 -2.84 -6.33
N LEU A 351 4.30 -4.03 -6.69
CA LEU A 351 3.13 -4.21 -7.55
C LEU A 351 1.99 -4.83 -6.72
N THR A 352 0.76 -4.41 -7.02
CA THR A 352 -0.44 -5.01 -6.42
C THR A 352 -0.89 -6.21 -7.26
N GLU A 353 -1.36 -7.24 -6.58
CA GLU A 353 -2.01 -8.38 -7.22
C GLU A 353 -3.26 -7.95 -8.00
N ILE A 354 -3.49 -8.55 -9.18
CA ILE A 354 -4.70 -8.33 -9.96
C ILE A 354 -5.81 -9.17 -9.34
N ILE A 355 -6.83 -8.50 -8.79
CA ILE A 355 -7.99 -9.15 -8.17
C ILE A 355 -9.13 -9.19 -9.18
N ILE A 356 -9.82 -10.33 -9.25
CA ILE A 356 -11.05 -10.50 -10.02
C ILE A 356 -12.19 -9.84 -9.23
N ASP A 357 -12.69 -8.72 -9.73
CA ASP A 357 -13.83 -8.00 -9.18
C ASP A 357 -14.86 -7.68 -10.25
N ARG A 358 -15.96 -7.05 -9.83
CA ARG A 358 -17.06 -6.69 -10.71
C ARG A 358 -16.63 -5.81 -11.88
N ASP A 359 -15.75 -4.82 -11.63
CA ASP A 359 -15.28 -3.90 -12.67
C ASP A 359 -14.49 -4.63 -13.77
N LEU A 360 -13.67 -5.61 -13.38
CA LEU A 360 -12.94 -6.47 -14.32
C LEU A 360 -13.93 -7.29 -15.16
N LEU A 361 -14.90 -7.94 -14.52
CA LEU A 361 -15.90 -8.75 -15.21
C LEU A 361 -16.74 -7.92 -16.19
N ASP A 362 -17.17 -6.73 -15.79
CA ASP A 362 -17.93 -5.80 -16.63
C ASP A 362 -17.10 -5.35 -17.86
N LEU A 363 -15.79 -5.15 -17.69
CA LEU A 363 -14.90 -4.77 -18.79
C LEU A 363 -14.66 -5.90 -19.78
N LEU A 364 -14.51 -7.14 -19.30
CA LEU A 364 -14.43 -8.33 -20.15
C LEU A 364 -15.73 -8.52 -20.95
N HIS A 365 -16.88 -8.41 -20.30
CA HIS A 365 -18.18 -8.56 -20.95
C HIS A 365 -18.39 -7.53 -22.07
N LYS A 366 -17.97 -6.27 -21.86
CA LYS A 366 -18.01 -5.22 -22.90
C LYS A 366 -17.15 -5.55 -24.14
N ARG A 367 -16.15 -6.41 -24.00
CA ARG A 367 -15.32 -6.92 -25.11
C ARG A 367 -15.72 -8.32 -25.57
N SER A 368 -16.85 -8.83 -25.09
CA SER A 368 -17.33 -10.19 -25.38
C SER A 368 -16.36 -11.30 -24.91
N TYR A 369 -15.59 -11.02 -23.85
CA TYR A 369 -14.72 -11.98 -23.18
C TYR A 369 -15.30 -12.46 -21.86
N THR A 370 -14.88 -13.66 -21.45
CA THR A 370 -15.07 -14.24 -20.11
C THR A 370 -13.72 -14.65 -19.53
N LEU A 371 -13.67 -15.05 -18.25
CA LEU A 371 -12.43 -15.52 -17.62
C LEU A 371 -11.85 -16.77 -18.29
N GLU A 372 -12.70 -17.56 -18.93
CA GLU A 372 -12.39 -18.80 -19.64
C GLU A 372 -12.01 -18.56 -21.11
N SER A 373 -12.14 -17.32 -21.59
CA SER A 373 -11.76 -16.99 -22.96
C SER A 373 -10.24 -17.03 -23.14
N VAL A 374 -9.78 -17.51 -24.29
CA VAL A 374 -8.37 -17.56 -24.69
C VAL A 374 -8.09 -16.43 -25.67
N PRO A 375 -7.38 -15.36 -25.25
CA PRO A 375 -7.04 -14.25 -26.14
C PRO A 375 -6.02 -14.69 -27.20
N ALA A 376 -6.03 -14.04 -28.36
CA ALA A 376 -5.07 -14.34 -29.41
C ALA A 376 -3.64 -14.04 -28.97
N ALA A 377 -2.66 -14.75 -29.54
CA ALA A 377 -1.24 -14.53 -29.23
C ALA A 377 -0.84 -13.08 -29.52
N GLY A 378 -0.32 -12.38 -28.51
CA GLY A 378 0.08 -10.97 -28.57
C GLY A 378 -1.05 -9.96 -28.33
N GLU A 379 -2.29 -10.39 -28.14
CA GLU A 379 -3.41 -9.50 -27.83
C GLU A 379 -3.33 -9.00 -26.39
N GLN A 380 -3.44 -7.68 -26.19
CA GLN A 380 -3.53 -7.08 -24.85
C GLN A 380 -4.99 -6.96 -24.40
N VAL A 381 -5.35 -7.75 -23.39
CA VAL A 381 -6.66 -7.68 -22.74
C VAL A 381 -6.52 -6.85 -21.47
N PHE A 382 -7.00 -5.61 -21.53
CA PHE A 382 -7.07 -4.72 -20.37
C PHE A 382 -8.16 -5.17 -19.41
N LEU A 383 -7.80 -5.31 -18.14
CA LEU A 383 -8.62 -5.79 -17.03
C LEU A 383 -9.16 -4.65 -16.16
N LYS A 384 -8.59 -3.45 -16.29
CA LYS A 384 -9.03 -2.23 -15.62
C LYS A 384 -9.10 -1.06 -16.59
N SER A 385 -10.04 -0.15 -16.34
CA SER A 385 -10.20 1.10 -17.09
C SER A 385 -9.24 2.20 -16.64
N THR A 386 -8.73 2.11 -15.40
CA THR A 386 -7.80 3.09 -14.81
C THR A 386 -6.41 2.49 -14.61
N ALA A 387 -5.39 3.31 -14.83
CA ALA A 387 -3.99 2.93 -14.71
C ALA A 387 -3.44 3.16 -13.30
N ASN A 388 -4.09 2.56 -12.29
CA ASN A 388 -3.63 2.66 -10.90
C ASN A 388 -2.81 1.43 -10.50
N LEU A 389 -1.67 1.64 -9.84
CA LEU A 389 -0.88 0.53 -9.28
C LEU A 389 -1.70 -0.29 -8.28
N SER A 390 -2.54 0.38 -7.48
CA SER A 390 -3.39 -0.26 -6.46
C SER A 390 -4.46 -1.20 -7.03
N THR A 391 -4.72 -1.15 -8.34
CA THR A 391 -5.64 -2.06 -9.05
C THR A 391 -4.90 -3.03 -9.97
N GLY A 392 -3.60 -3.21 -9.74
CA GLY A 392 -2.75 -4.15 -10.48
C GLY A 392 -2.10 -3.59 -11.74
N GLY A 393 -2.23 -2.27 -11.99
CA GLY A 393 -1.53 -1.58 -13.07
C GLY A 393 -0.01 -1.58 -12.89
N THR A 394 0.70 -1.16 -13.94
CA THR A 394 2.17 -1.05 -13.97
C THR A 394 2.58 0.34 -14.40
N SER A 395 3.82 0.72 -14.11
CA SER A 395 4.43 1.98 -14.51
C SER A 395 5.74 1.76 -15.24
N VAL A 396 5.97 2.54 -16.30
CA VAL A 396 7.23 2.56 -17.06
C VAL A 396 7.85 3.94 -16.93
N ASP A 397 9.10 4.02 -16.48
CA ASP A 397 9.84 5.28 -16.38
C ASP A 397 10.11 5.84 -17.79
N VAL A 398 9.75 7.10 -17.99
CA VAL A 398 9.94 7.85 -19.24
C VAL A 398 10.57 9.22 -18.99
N THR A 399 11.20 9.42 -17.83
CA THR A 399 11.72 10.70 -17.35
C THR A 399 12.64 11.38 -18.35
N ASP A 400 13.63 10.65 -18.87
CA ASP A 400 14.63 11.18 -19.80
C ASP A 400 14.09 11.46 -21.20
N MET A 401 12.88 10.97 -21.50
CA MET A 401 12.23 11.14 -22.81
C MET A 401 11.35 12.39 -22.87
N VAL A 402 11.14 13.08 -21.75
CA VAL A 402 10.20 14.20 -21.70
C VAL A 402 10.77 15.43 -22.39
N HIS A 403 10.02 15.96 -23.36
CA HIS A 403 10.40 17.14 -24.12
C HIS A 403 10.62 18.35 -23.19
N PRO A 404 11.66 19.18 -23.41
CA PRO A 404 11.97 20.32 -22.54
C PRO A 404 10.81 21.31 -22.33
N GLN A 405 9.94 21.49 -23.34
CA GLN A 405 8.75 22.32 -23.20
C GLN A 405 7.73 21.74 -22.21
N ASN A 406 7.59 20.41 -22.18
CA ASN A 406 6.70 19.72 -21.26
C ASN A 406 7.26 19.77 -19.83
N VAL A 407 8.59 19.63 -19.68
CA VAL A 407 9.30 19.88 -18.41
C VAL A 407 8.98 21.29 -17.90
N PHE A 408 9.13 22.30 -18.75
CA PHE A 408 8.82 23.69 -18.41
C PHE A 408 7.36 23.88 -17.99
N PHE A 409 6.41 23.26 -18.69
CA PHE A 409 4.99 23.29 -18.29
C PHE A 409 4.76 22.65 -16.92
N CYS A 410 5.30 21.46 -16.67
CA CYS A 410 5.16 20.78 -15.38
C CYS A 410 5.74 21.61 -14.22
N GLU A 411 6.94 22.16 -14.41
CA GLU A 411 7.55 23.07 -13.43
C GLU A 411 6.70 24.33 -13.20
N ARG A 412 6.13 24.92 -14.26
CA ARG A 412 5.26 26.10 -14.16
C ARG A 412 3.93 25.79 -13.48
N ILE A 413 3.34 24.62 -13.76
CA ILE A 413 2.09 24.15 -13.11
C ILE A 413 2.26 24.16 -11.59
N SER A 414 3.36 23.60 -11.07
CA SER A 414 3.62 23.58 -9.62
C SER A 414 3.64 24.98 -8.97
N ARG A 415 4.13 25.99 -9.71
CA ARG A 415 4.18 27.38 -9.24
C ARG A 415 2.82 28.06 -9.32
N ILE A 416 2.03 27.76 -10.36
CA ILE A 416 0.65 28.28 -10.51
C ILE A 416 -0.24 27.74 -9.40
N THR A 417 -0.13 26.45 -9.07
CA THR A 417 -0.92 25.84 -8.00
C THR A 417 -0.36 26.13 -6.60
N GLY A 418 0.90 26.55 -6.49
CA GLY A 418 1.57 26.81 -5.21
C GLY A 418 1.95 25.53 -4.45
N LEU A 419 2.03 24.39 -5.13
CA LEU A 419 2.47 23.12 -4.55
C LEU A 419 3.99 22.98 -4.68
N ASP A 420 4.65 22.73 -3.54
CA ASP A 420 6.09 22.40 -3.48
C ASP A 420 6.36 20.98 -4.00
N ILE A 421 5.42 20.06 -3.77
CA ILE A 421 5.44 18.70 -4.30
C ILE A 421 4.10 18.43 -4.97
N CYS A 422 4.11 18.00 -6.24
CA CYS A 422 2.87 17.63 -6.92
C CYS A 422 3.03 16.53 -7.96
N GLY A 423 1.96 15.78 -8.16
CA GLY A 423 1.79 14.84 -9.26
C GLY A 423 0.89 15.44 -10.33
N ILE A 424 1.35 15.49 -11.57
CA ILE A 424 0.61 16.05 -12.71
C ILE A 424 0.23 14.89 -13.63
N ASP A 425 -1.06 14.75 -13.90
CA ASP A 425 -1.56 13.71 -14.78
C ASP A 425 -1.81 14.28 -16.16
N ILE A 426 -1.22 13.65 -17.16
CA ILE A 426 -1.21 14.11 -18.55
C ILE A 426 -1.72 12.97 -19.43
N MET A 427 -2.68 13.28 -20.29
CA MET A 427 -3.10 12.39 -21.36
C MET A 427 -2.48 12.89 -22.66
N ALA A 428 -1.63 12.08 -23.30
CA ALA A 428 -0.96 12.46 -24.55
C ALA A 428 -0.57 11.23 -25.38
N GLN A 429 -0.28 11.41 -26.67
CA GLN A 429 0.25 10.32 -27.50
C GLN A 429 1.68 9.94 -27.11
N ASN A 430 2.45 10.90 -26.64
CA ASN A 430 3.80 10.74 -26.11
C ASN A 430 4.15 11.98 -25.26
N LEU A 431 5.28 11.93 -24.54
CA LEU A 431 5.86 13.12 -23.89
C LEU A 431 7.11 13.65 -24.62
N THR A 432 7.52 13.03 -25.73
CA THR A 432 8.71 13.38 -26.52
C THR A 432 8.50 14.60 -27.41
N GLU A 433 7.25 14.96 -27.67
CA GLU A 433 6.85 16.14 -28.43
C GLU A 433 6.09 17.12 -27.51
N PRO A 434 6.06 18.43 -27.83
CA PRO A 434 5.23 19.39 -27.13
C PRO A 434 3.76 18.98 -27.00
N LEU A 435 3.18 19.11 -25.81
CA LEU A 435 1.74 18.85 -25.59
C LEU A 435 0.83 19.67 -26.51
N THR A 436 1.27 20.88 -26.85
CA THR A 436 0.55 21.80 -27.77
C THR A 436 0.49 21.28 -29.20
N GLU A 437 1.39 20.37 -29.59
CA GLU A 437 1.50 19.84 -30.96
C GLU A 437 0.87 18.46 -31.09
N ASN A 438 1.01 17.60 -30.08
CA ASN A 438 0.50 16.23 -30.11
C ASN A 438 -0.91 16.06 -29.52
N GLY A 439 -1.57 17.16 -29.14
CA GLY A 439 -2.92 17.17 -28.57
C GLY A 439 -2.99 16.72 -27.12
N GLY A 440 -1.85 16.65 -26.43
CA GLY A 440 -1.76 16.29 -25.03
C GLY A 440 -2.35 17.35 -24.09
N VAL A 441 -2.95 16.90 -23.00
CA VAL A 441 -3.57 17.79 -22.01
C VAL A 441 -3.31 17.36 -20.58
N VAL A 442 -3.27 18.33 -19.67
CA VAL A 442 -3.28 18.11 -18.23
C VAL A 442 -4.71 17.74 -17.80
N LEU A 443 -4.83 16.60 -17.12
CA LEU A 443 -6.09 16.08 -16.58
C LEU A 443 -6.32 16.55 -15.14
N GLU A 444 -5.31 16.45 -14.28
CA GLU A 444 -5.38 16.78 -12.87
C GLU A 444 -4.00 17.10 -12.27
N VAL A 445 -4.00 17.79 -11.13
CA VAL A 445 -2.80 18.10 -10.33
C VAL A 445 -3.07 17.65 -8.90
N ASN A 446 -2.18 16.86 -8.33
CA ASN A 446 -2.36 16.18 -7.04
C ASN A 446 -1.33 16.67 -6.02
N ALA A 447 -1.78 17.04 -4.82
CA ALA A 447 -0.92 17.57 -3.74
C ALA A 447 -0.14 16.51 -2.95
N ALA A 448 -0.57 15.24 -3.01
CA ALA A 448 0.12 14.12 -2.37
C ALA A 448 0.37 13.01 -3.40
N PRO A 449 1.32 13.21 -4.35
CA PRO A 449 1.63 12.18 -5.34
C PRO A 449 2.11 10.90 -4.66
N GLY A 450 1.64 9.76 -5.20
CA GLY A 450 1.92 8.41 -4.71
C GLY A 450 3.23 7.85 -5.22
#